data_AF-A0A3B8UQ59-F1
#
_entry.id   AF-A0A3B8UQ59-F1
#
_cell.length_a   1.000
_cell.length_b   1.000
_cell.length_c   1.000
_cell.angle_alpha   90.00
_cell.angle_beta   90.00
_cell.angle_gamma   90.00
#
_symmetry.space_group_name_H-M   'P 1'
#
loop_
_entity.id
_entity.type
_entity.pdbx_description
1 polymer ?
#
loop_
_entity_poly.entity_id
_entity_poly.type
_entity_poly.pdbx_seq_one_letter_code
_entity_poly.pdbx_strand_id
1 'polypeptide(L)'
;NSGNNISGDTVTGVDNNKGNVIKDNNNKDNKTYGSYKVIEKLSDMDVIDISGINSLPYVNIIYDYIGNDAYAAQKAVNISEAVVVVTESSDGSLSPDMSQLINDISSSIPVIIICSGSDAAQAVNDAHNNCIASYGMSAEEARIMAMLCLTQGKNINDWRVHFTQVNL
;
A
#
# COMPACT_ATOMS: atom_id res chain seq x y z
N ASN A 1 45.47 -20.30 41.64
CA ASN A 1 44.14 -20.07 42.21
C ASN A 1 43.94 -18.57 42.31
N SER A 2 43.06 -17.86 41.61
CA SER A 2 41.86 -18.14 40.80
C SER A 2 41.75 -16.90 39.86
N GLY A 3 41.56 -16.96 38.55
CA GLY A 3 40.45 -17.61 37.83
C GLY A 3 39.17 -16.80 38.04
N ASN A 4 38.84 -15.86 37.15
CA ASN A 4 37.49 -15.28 37.05
C ASN A 4 37.16 -14.85 35.61
N ASN A 5 36.19 -15.56 35.02
CA ASN A 5 35.50 -15.28 33.77
C ASN A 5 34.36 -14.30 34.01
N ILE A 6 34.12 -13.32 33.13
CA ILE A 6 32.78 -12.78 32.85
C ILE A 6 32.65 -12.52 31.35
N SER A 7 31.58 -13.06 30.78
CA SER A 7 31.20 -13.17 29.38
C SER A 7 30.99 -11.81 28.71
N GLY A 8 31.45 -11.68 27.46
CA GLY A 8 31.23 -10.50 26.62
C GLY A 8 29.84 -10.49 26.01
N ASP A 9 29.19 -9.33 26.05
CA ASP A 9 27.96 -9.05 25.31
C ASP A 9 28.26 -7.84 24.41
N THR A 10 28.36 -8.08 23.10
CA THR A 10 28.73 -7.05 22.11
C THR A 10 27.46 -6.57 21.44
N VAL A 11 27.01 -5.36 21.78
CA VAL A 11 25.94 -4.66 21.07
C VAL A 11 26.52 -4.10 19.76
N THR A 12 26.12 -4.66 18.62
CA THR A 12 26.43 -4.11 17.30
C THR A 12 25.17 -3.51 16.69
N GLY A 13 25.09 -2.18 16.64
CA GLY A 13 24.18 -1.48 15.75
C GLY A 13 24.52 -1.80 14.30
N VAL A 14 23.51 -2.11 13.48
CA VAL A 14 23.69 -2.43 12.06
C VAL A 14 22.80 -1.51 11.24
N ASP A 15 23.46 -0.80 10.33
CA ASP A 15 22.92 0.22 9.44
C ASP A 15 21.88 -0.35 8.45
N ASN A 16 20.66 0.21 8.47
CA ASN A 16 19.52 -0.23 7.67
C ASN A 16 19.52 0.29 6.23
N ASN A 17 20.69 0.48 5.60
CA ASN A 17 20.77 1.02 4.25
C ASN A 17 21.78 0.27 3.39
N LYS A 18 21.37 -0.88 2.84
CA LYS A 18 22.08 -1.52 1.72
C LYS A 18 21.07 -1.90 0.64
N GLY A 19 20.95 -0.99 -0.33
CA GLY A 19 20.19 -1.18 -1.55
C GLY A 19 20.57 -2.46 -2.30
N ASN A 20 19.59 -2.96 -3.04
CA ASN A 20 19.65 -4.21 -3.77
C ASN A 20 20.71 -4.14 -4.89
N VAL A 21 21.79 -4.91 -4.76
CA VAL A 21 22.82 -5.02 -5.81
C VAL A 21 22.28 -5.97 -6.89
N ILE A 22 22.01 -5.42 -8.08
CA ILE A 22 21.73 -6.21 -9.28
C ILE A 22 23.00 -7.03 -9.59
N LYS A 23 22.87 -8.37 -9.58
CA LYS A 23 23.99 -9.27 -9.86
C LYS A 23 24.32 -9.23 -11.36
N ASP A 24 25.44 -8.60 -11.70
CA ASP A 24 26.14 -8.81 -12.96
C ASP A 24 26.67 -10.26 -12.99
N ASN A 25 26.41 -10.98 -14.08
CA ASN A 25 26.67 -12.42 -14.24
C ASN A 25 28.17 -12.78 -14.37
N ASN A 26 29.09 -11.85 -14.09
CA ASN A 26 30.53 -12.07 -14.30
C ASN A 26 31.38 -12.21 -13.02
N ASN A 27 30.78 -12.28 -11.82
CA ASN A 27 31.57 -12.44 -10.59
C ASN A 27 31.41 -13.84 -9.96
N LYS A 28 32.51 -14.61 -9.92
CA LYS A 28 32.58 -16.04 -9.54
C LYS A 28 32.47 -16.33 -8.04
N ASP A 29 32.09 -15.37 -7.21
CA ASP A 29 32.11 -15.52 -5.74
C ASP A 29 30.74 -15.22 -5.10
N ASN A 30 29.67 -15.85 -5.58
CA ASN A 30 28.32 -15.70 -4.99
C ASN A 30 28.09 -16.69 -3.83
N LYS A 31 28.50 -16.34 -2.61
CA LYS A 31 27.99 -17.01 -1.40
C LYS A 31 26.63 -16.42 -1.03
N THR A 32 25.56 -17.08 -1.46
CA THR A 32 24.18 -16.79 -1.07
C THR A 32 23.95 -17.26 0.38
N TYR A 33 23.62 -16.33 1.29
CA TYR A 33 22.96 -16.68 2.56
C TYR A 33 21.44 -16.60 2.33
N GLY A 34 20.76 -17.74 2.42
CA GLY A 34 19.29 -17.82 2.48
C GLY A 34 18.77 -17.05 3.70
N SER A 35 17.60 -16.43 3.69
CA SER A 35 16.33 -16.98 3.24
C SER A 35 15.30 -15.87 3.02
N TYR A 36 15.07 -15.47 1.77
CA TYR A 36 13.81 -14.87 1.36
C TYR A 36 13.31 -15.68 0.18
N LYS A 37 12.18 -16.36 0.34
CA LYS A 37 11.46 -16.92 -0.80
C LYS A 37 10.84 -15.73 -1.50
N VAL A 38 11.35 -15.36 -2.68
CA VAL A 38 10.62 -14.46 -3.58
C VAL A 38 9.33 -15.19 -3.91
N ILE A 39 8.23 -14.77 -3.29
CA ILE A 39 6.93 -15.36 -3.54
C ILE A 39 6.41 -14.68 -4.81
N GLU A 40 6.77 -15.35 -5.91
CA GLU A 40 6.26 -15.22 -7.27
C GLU A 40 6.45 -13.87 -7.98
N LYS A 41 7.08 -13.97 -9.15
CA LYS A 41 6.85 -13.02 -10.23
C LYS A 41 5.33 -13.00 -10.45
N LEU A 42 4.72 -11.84 -10.26
CA LEU A 42 3.38 -11.50 -10.72
C LEU A 42 3.20 -12.14 -12.13
N SER A 43 2.18 -12.98 -12.28
CA SER A 43 1.88 -13.79 -13.48
C SER A 43 1.75 -12.95 -14.77
N ASP A 44 1.52 -13.54 -15.94
CA ASP A 44 1.37 -12.73 -17.17
C ASP A 44 0.07 -11.87 -17.19
N MET A 45 -0.84 -12.03 -16.20
CA MET A 45 -2.02 -11.15 -15.96
C MET A 45 -1.69 -9.86 -15.17
N ASP A 46 -0.43 -9.70 -14.84
CA ASP A 46 0.06 -9.06 -13.61
C ASP A 46 1.19 -8.05 -13.97
N VAL A 47 1.41 -7.87 -15.27
CA VAL A 47 2.28 -6.85 -15.85
C VAL A 47 1.41 -5.65 -16.23
N ILE A 48 1.47 -4.61 -15.41
CA ILE A 48 0.95 -3.30 -15.79
C ILE A 48 1.90 -2.73 -16.85
N ASP A 49 1.44 -2.70 -18.10
CA ASP A 49 2.22 -2.14 -19.20
C ASP A 49 2.24 -0.61 -19.11
N ILE A 50 3.44 -0.06 -18.92
CA ILE A 50 3.70 1.38 -18.85
C ILE A 50 4.47 1.90 -20.08
N SER A 51 4.76 1.05 -21.07
CA SER A 51 5.65 1.37 -22.18
C SER A 51 5.16 2.54 -23.05
N GLY A 52 3.86 2.84 -23.04
CA GLY A 52 3.24 3.99 -23.71
C GLY A 52 2.77 5.10 -22.78
N ILE A 53 3.04 5.02 -21.47
CA ILE A 53 2.55 5.97 -20.48
C ILE A 53 3.58 7.08 -20.26
N ASN A 54 3.22 8.31 -20.63
CA ASN A 54 4.08 9.49 -20.51
C ASN A 54 3.82 10.33 -19.25
N SER A 55 2.72 10.05 -18.54
CA SER A 55 2.34 10.71 -17.29
C SER A 55 1.48 9.77 -16.46
N LEU A 56 1.69 9.76 -15.14
CA LEU A 56 0.84 9.03 -14.22
C LEU A 56 -0.36 9.88 -13.79
N PRO A 57 -1.56 9.29 -13.70
CA PRO A 57 -2.75 9.93 -13.16
C PRO A 57 -2.54 10.52 -11.76
N TYR A 58 -3.26 11.60 -11.44
CA TYR A 58 -3.07 12.29 -10.18
C TYR A 58 -3.88 11.66 -9.03
N VAL A 59 -3.18 11.04 -8.09
CA VAL A 59 -3.77 10.39 -6.91
C VAL A 59 -3.31 11.13 -5.64
N ASN A 60 -4.26 11.60 -4.83
CA ASN A 60 -3.98 12.22 -3.54
C ASN A 60 -4.05 11.20 -2.40
N ILE A 61 -3.28 11.47 -1.34
CA ILE A 61 -3.45 10.82 -0.04
C ILE A 61 -4.15 11.83 0.87
N ILE A 62 -5.28 11.44 1.44
CA ILE A 62 -6.03 12.23 2.40
C ILE A 62 -6.03 11.51 3.74
N TYR A 63 -5.88 12.27 4.82
CA TYR A 63 -5.88 11.73 6.17
C TYR A 63 -7.22 12.02 6.84
N ASP A 64 -7.74 11.01 7.51
CA ASP A 64 -8.83 11.07 8.45
C ASP A 64 -8.29 10.96 9.88
N TYR A 65 -8.96 11.64 10.80
CA TYR A 65 -8.59 11.73 12.21
C TYR A 65 -9.80 12.20 13.02
N ILE A 66 -9.75 12.05 14.33
CA ILE A 66 -10.86 12.46 15.21
C ILE A 66 -11.14 13.96 15.06
N GLY A 67 -12.39 14.30 14.74
CA GLY A 67 -12.85 15.68 14.59
C GLY A 67 -12.53 16.32 13.23
N ASN A 68 -12.13 15.53 12.24
CA ASN A 68 -11.95 15.98 10.87
C ASN A 68 -13.29 16.42 10.25
N ASP A 69 -13.34 17.63 9.69
CA ASP A 69 -14.51 18.23 9.03
C ASP A 69 -14.54 17.99 7.50
N ALA A 70 -13.64 17.14 7.02
CA ALA A 70 -13.40 16.79 5.62
C ALA A 70 -13.06 17.98 4.68
N TYR A 71 -12.83 19.20 5.19
CA TYR A 71 -12.65 20.38 4.34
C TYR A 71 -11.43 20.27 3.41
N ALA A 72 -10.29 19.86 3.97
CA ALA A 72 -9.06 19.66 3.18
C ALA A 72 -9.21 18.49 2.19
N ALA A 73 -9.85 17.40 2.62
CA ALA A 73 -10.11 16.23 1.78
C ALA A 73 -10.99 16.57 0.58
N GLN A 74 -12.06 17.36 0.79
CA GLN A 74 -12.94 17.81 -0.28
C GLN A 74 -12.18 18.58 -1.38
N LYS A 75 -11.22 19.43 -1.00
CA LYS A 75 -10.39 20.16 -1.97
C LYS A 75 -9.45 19.22 -2.72
N ALA A 76 -8.85 18.26 -2.03
CA ALA A 76 -7.96 17.28 -2.63
C ALA A 76 -8.69 16.36 -3.64
N VAL A 77 -9.89 15.90 -3.30
CA VAL A 77 -10.73 15.06 -4.16
C VAL A 77 -11.06 15.74 -5.49
N ASN A 78 -11.40 17.04 -5.46
CA ASN A 78 -11.83 17.77 -6.66
C ASN A 78 -10.77 17.92 -7.76
N ILE A 79 -9.51 17.61 -7.45
CA ILE A 79 -8.39 17.68 -8.40
C ILE A 79 -7.77 16.30 -8.66
N SER A 80 -8.38 15.23 -8.12
CA SER A 80 -7.85 13.88 -8.16
C SER A 80 -8.61 12.97 -9.10
N GLU A 81 -7.88 12.05 -9.71
CA GLU A 81 -8.46 10.94 -10.50
C GLU A 81 -8.76 9.72 -9.63
N ALA A 82 -8.10 9.59 -8.48
CA ALA A 82 -8.43 8.69 -7.39
C ALA A 82 -7.88 9.23 -6.06
N VAL A 83 -8.35 8.71 -4.94
CA VAL A 83 -7.83 9.08 -3.60
C VAL A 83 -7.53 7.87 -2.74
N VAL A 84 -6.49 8.00 -1.92
CA VAL A 84 -6.15 7.06 -0.85
C VAL A 84 -6.49 7.72 0.48
N VAL A 85 -7.32 7.07 1.29
CA VAL A 85 -7.78 7.54 2.60
C VAL A 85 -7.02 6.80 3.68
N VAL A 86 -6.23 7.54 4.44
CA VAL A 86 -5.54 7.04 5.63
C VAL A 86 -6.39 7.36 6.84
N THR A 87 -6.74 6.35 7.65
CA THR A 87 -7.48 6.54 8.90
C THR A 87 -6.63 6.11 10.09
N GLU A 88 -6.87 6.73 11.25
CA GLU A 88 -6.30 6.31 12.53
C GLU A 88 -6.83 4.96 13.00
N SER A 89 -7.99 4.53 12.46
CA SER A 89 -8.61 3.27 12.84
C SER A 89 -8.08 2.10 12.01
N SER A 90 -7.49 1.11 12.67
CA SER A 90 -6.95 -0.09 12.01
C SER A 90 -8.00 -0.92 11.27
N ASP A 91 -9.28 -0.77 11.65
CA ASP A 91 -10.44 -1.42 11.02
C ASP A 91 -10.91 -0.72 9.73
N GLY A 92 -10.31 0.42 9.37
CA GLY A 92 -10.69 1.21 8.20
C GLY A 92 -11.89 2.13 8.42
N SER A 93 -12.41 2.25 9.65
CA SER A 93 -13.50 3.18 9.96
C SER A 93 -13.10 4.63 9.75
N LEU A 94 -14.06 5.45 9.33
CA LEU A 94 -13.88 6.87 9.02
C LEU A 94 -14.71 7.73 9.97
N SER A 95 -14.24 8.95 10.24
CA SER A 95 -15.02 10.00 10.90
C SER A 95 -16.32 10.29 10.14
N PRO A 96 -17.36 10.81 10.80
CA PRO A 96 -18.67 10.99 10.16
C PRO A 96 -18.62 11.84 8.89
N ASP A 97 -17.91 12.97 8.90
CA ASP A 97 -17.83 13.88 7.76
C ASP A 97 -16.98 13.29 6.62
N MET A 98 -15.90 12.57 6.96
CA MET A 98 -15.11 11.84 5.96
C MET A 98 -15.93 10.70 5.33
N SER A 99 -16.66 9.93 6.14
CA SER A 99 -17.54 8.85 5.67
C SER A 99 -18.60 9.36 4.71
N GLN A 100 -19.22 10.51 5.03
CA GLN A 100 -20.17 11.18 4.14
C GLN A 100 -19.51 11.61 2.83
N LEU A 101 -18.36 12.30 2.89
CA LEU A 101 -17.60 12.69 1.70
C LEU A 101 -17.27 11.47 0.81
N ILE A 102 -16.77 10.38 1.39
CA ILE A 102 -16.42 9.17 0.65
C ILE A 102 -17.65 8.54 -0.02
N ASN A 103 -18.78 8.47 0.67
CA ASN A 103 -20.02 7.96 0.08
C ASN A 103 -20.49 8.81 -1.12
N ASP A 104 -20.34 10.13 -1.04
CA ASP A 104 -20.74 11.04 -2.11
C ASP A 104 -19.85 10.94 -3.37
N ILE A 105 -18.57 10.57 -3.21
CA ILE A 105 -17.59 10.60 -4.32
C ILE A 105 -17.24 9.22 -4.89
N SER A 106 -17.48 8.15 -4.12
CA SER A 106 -16.98 6.79 -4.46
C SER A 106 -17.55 6.22 -5.76
N SER A 107 -18.67 6.74 -6.26
CA SER A 107 -19.20 6.38 -7.59
C SER A 107 -18.55 7.14 -8.75
N SER A 108 -17.85 8.24 -8.46
CA SER A 108 -17.28 9.17 -9.44
C SER A 108 -15.79 8.98 -9.63
N ILE A 109 -15.05 8.74 -8.54
CA ILE A 109 -13.63 8.42 -8.56
C ILE A 109 -13.33 7.21 -7.68
N PRO A 110 -12.31 6.41 -7.99
CA PRO A 110 -11.86 5.33 -7.12
C PRO A 110 -11.36 5.86 -5.77
N VAL A 111 -11.81 5.21 -4.70
CA VAL A 111 -11.39 5.50 -3.32
C VAL A 111 -10.77 4.23 -2.74
N ILE A 112 -9.53 4.36 -2.24
CA ILE A 112 -8.82 3.29 -1.55
C ILE A 112 -8.77 3.66 -0.06
N ILE A 113 -9.29 2.81 0.82
CA ILE A 113 -9.24 3.02 2.26
C ILE A 113 -8.15 2.12 2.85
N ILE A 114 -7.20 2.74 3.55
CA ILE A 114 -6.13 2.03 4.23
C ILE A 114 -6.69 1.32 5.45
N CYS A 115 -6.54 0.01 5.46
CA CYS A 115 -6.98 -0.86 6.55
C CYS A 115 -6.06 -2.09 6.61
N SER A 116 -6.00 -2.76 7.76
CA SER A 116 -5.10 -3.89 7.96
C SER A 116 -5.85 -5.17 8.33
N GLY A 117 -5.59 -6.25 7.61
CA GLY A 117 -6.19 -7.56 7.86
C GLY A 117 -7.54 -7.77 7.15
N SER A 118 -7.91 -9.04 7.00
CA SER A 118 -9.11 -9.44 6.24
C SER A 118 -10.41 -8.95 6.87
N ASP A 119 -10.51 -8.95 8.20
CA ASP A 119 -11.73 -8.51 8.90
C ASP A 119 -11.97 -7.00 8.72
N ALA A 120 -10.92 -6.19 8.83
CA ALA A 120 -10.98 -4.76 8.57
C ALA A 120 -11.35 -4.47 7.11
N ALA A 121 -10.75 -5.19 6.17
CA ALA A 121 -11.06 -5.04 4.76
C ALA A 121 -12.51 -5.43 4.45
N GLN A 122 -13.04 -6.46 5.11
CA GLN A 122 -14.45 -6.83 4.99
C GLN A 122 -15.35 -5.73 5.55
N ALA A 123 -15.03 -5.16 6.72
CA ALA A 123 -15.78 -4.05 7.31
C ALA A 123 -15.83 -2.83 6.39
N VAL A 124 -14.71 -2.48 5.75
CA VAL A 124 -14.64 -1.42 4.73
C VAL A 124 -15.54 -1.74 3.54
N ASN A 125 -15.45 -2.97 3.00
CA ASN A 125 -16.24 -3.37 1.84
C ASN A 125 -17.76 -3.38 2.14
N ASP A 126 -18.15 -3.72 3.37
CA ASP A 126 -19.55 -3.73 3.82
C ASP A 126 -20.08 -2.29 4.02
N ALA A 127 -19.26 -1.40 4.57
CA ALA A 127 -19.64 0.00 4.82
C ALA A 127 -19.58 0.88 3.55
N HIS A 128 -18.65 0.59 2.65
CA HIS A 128 -18.31 1.40 1.49
C HIS A 128 -18.15 0.52 0.24
N ASN A 129 -19.27 0.01 -0.29
CA ASN A 129 -19.31 -0.95 -1.40
C ASN A 129 -18.60 -0.53 -2.70
N ASN A 130 -18.43 0.78 -2.93
CA ASN A 130 -17.72 1.36 -4.08
C ASN A 130 -16.28 1.79 -3.75
N CYS A 131 -15.73 1.37 -2.61
CA CYS A 131 -14.34 1.60 -2.24
C CYS A 131 -13.50 0.32 -2.37
N ILE A 132 -12.19 0.48 -2.29
CA ILE A 132 -11.20 -0.60 -2.26
C ILE A 132 -10.53 -0.61 -0.88
N ALA A 133 -10.62 -1.71 -0.16
CA ALA A 133 -9.82 -1.95 1.04
C ALA A 133 -8.35 -2.28 0.67
N SER A 134 -7.37 -1.78 1.44
CA SER A 134 -5.94 -1.93 1.09
C SER A 134 -5.27 -3.23 1.57
N TYR A 135 -5.94 -4.03 2.41
CA TYR A 135 -5.43 -5.29 2.97
C TYR A 135 -3.98 -5.21 3.51
N GLY A 136 -3.64 -4.12 4.21
CA GLY A 136 -2.32 -3.94 4.83
C GLY A 136 -1.26 -3.29 3.92
N MET A 137 -1.61 -2.93 2.69
CA MET A 137 -0.79 -2.06 1.84
C MET A 137 -0.69 -0.66 2.46
N SER A 138 0.51 -0.04 2.39
CA SER A 138 0.73 1.33 2.86
C SER A 138 -0.01 2.36 1.99
N ALA A 139 -0.14 3.60 2.48
CA ALA A 139 -0.75 4.68 1.72
C ALA A 139 0.01 4.98 0.41
N GLU A 140 1.33 4.92 0.45
CA GLU A 140 2.22 5.18 -0.67
C GLU A 140 2.16 4.04 -1.69
N GLU A 141 2.19 2.79 -1.22
CA GLU A 141 2.03 1.62 -2.07
C GLU A 141 0.67 1.64 -2.76
N ALA A 142 -0.40 1.93 -2.01
CA ALA A 142 -1.76 2.05 -2.53
C ALA A 142 -1.88 3.18 -3.56
N ARG A 143 -1.22 4.31 -3.31
CA ARG A 143 -1.20 5.44 -4.24
C ARG A 143 -0.54 5.05 -5.56
N ILE A 144 0.62 4.40 -5.51
CA ILE A 144 1.32 3.94 -6.73
C ILE A 144 0.47 2.90 -7.45
N MET A 145 -0.11 1.94 -6.73
CA MET A 145 -0.98 0.93 -7.33
C MET A 145 -2.20 1.55 -8.02
N ALA A 146 -2.85 2.54 -7.38
CA ALA A 146 -3.98 3.25 -7.97
C ALA A 146 -3.58 4.02 -9.25
N MET A 147 -2.43 4.72 -9.22
CA MET A 147 -1.89 5.37 -10.42
C MET A 147 -1.71 4.39 -11.57
N LEU A 148 -1.14 3.22 -11.28
CA LEU A 148 -0.90 2.18 -12.27
C LEU A 148 -2.22 1.58 -12.79
N CYS A 149 -3.20 1.31 -11.92
CA CYS A 149 -4.50 0.80 -12.32
C CYS A 149 -5.28 1.78 -13.21
N LEU A 150 -5.17 3.08 -12.94
CA LEU A 150 -5.77 4.13 -13.78
C LEU A 150 -5.23 4.12 -15.21
N THR A 151 -3.97 3.73 -15.42
CA THR A 151 -3.40 3.66 -16.80
C THR A 151 -4.01 2.53 -17.64
N GLN A 152 -4.64 1.55 -17.00
CA GLN A 152 -5.16 0.36 -17.66
C GLN A 152 -6.63 0.49 -18.08
N GLY A 153 -7.32 1.58 -17.70
CA GLY A 153 -8.75 1.77 -18.01
C GLY A 153 -9.68 0.70 -17.40
N LYS A 154 -9.20 -0.01 -16.37
CA LYS A 154 -9.90 -1.11 -15.71
C LYS A 154 -10.96 -0.59 -14.75
N ASN A 155 -12.01 -1.39 -14.52
CA ASN A 155 -13.05 -1.06 -13.54
C ASN A 155 -12.58 -1.33 -12.10
N ILE A 156 -13.28 -0.78 -11.11
CA ILE A 156 -12.88 -0.89 -9.69
C ILE A 156 -12.82 -2.34 -9.16
N ASN A 157 -13.62 -3.27 -9.70
CA ASN A 157 -13.56 -4.67 -9.30
C ASN A 157 -12.27 -5.33 -9.77
N ASP A 158 -11.81 -4.98 -10.98
CA ASP A 158 -10.54 -5.46 -11.52
C ASP A 158 -9.35 -4.89 -10.75
N TRP A 159 -9.50 -3.75 -10.07
CA TRP A 159 -8.44 -3.18 -9.24
C TRP A 159 -8.26 -3.98 -7.96
N ARG A 160 -9.35 -4.46 -7.34
CA ARG A 160 -9.32 -5.10 -6.01
C ARG A 160 -8.29 -6.22 -5.91
N VAL A 161 -8.09 -6.99 -6.98
CA VAL A 161 -7.09 -8.08 -7.03
C VAL A 161 -5.65 -7.61 -6.76
N HIS A 162 -5.35 -6.34 -7.10
CA HIS A 162 -4.04 -5.74 -6.90
C HIS A 162 -3.84 -5.16 -5.48
N PHE A 163 -4.94 -5.00 -4.72
CA PHE A 163 -4.91 -4.50 -3.35
C PHE A 163 -5.13 -5.60 -2.32
N THR A 164 -5.71 -6.74 -2.69
CA THR A 164 -5.80 -7.91 -1.83
C THR A 164 -4.44 -8.58 -1.72
N GLN A 165 -3.89 -8.69 -0.51
CA GLN A 165 -2.87 -9.69 -0.23
C GLN A 165 -3.54 -11.06 -0.35
N VAL A 166 -3.41 -11.71 -1.51
CA VAL A 166 -3.80 -13.12 -1.64
C VAL A 166 -2.90 -13.86 -0.66
N ASN A 167 -3.49 -14.58 0.31
CA ASN A 167 -2.75 -15.35 1.32
C ASN A 167 -1.52 -16.04 0.70
N LEU A 168 -0.33 -15.53 1.06
CA LEU A 168 0.97 -16.13 0.78
C LEU A 168 1.54 -16.75 2.05
#